data_AF-A0A565BE60-F1
#
_entry.id   AF-A0A565BE60-F1
#
_cell.length_a   1.000
_cell.length_b   1.000
_cell.length_c   1.000
_cell.angle_alpha   90.00
_cell.angle_beta   90.00
_cell.angle_gamma   90.00
#
_symmetry.space_group_name_H-M   'P 1'
#
loop_
_entity.id
_entity.type
_entity.pdbx_description
1 polymer ?
#
loop_
_entity_poly.entity_id
_entity_poly.type
_entity_poly.pdbx_seq_one_letter_code
_entity_poly.pdbx_strand_id
1 'polypeptide(L)'
;MQYIVFESLARPNANILLPRPDSPHYDARAIYSGLEIRKLDLLLDREWEIDLEGIESIADENTVAMVVGARLGFMPANGYAIEFSKKIRGEAESNPEFRRTGKEIKEKAEEF
;
A
#
# COMPACT_ATOMS: atom_id res chain seq x y z
N MET A 1 -9.80 7.24 -10.52
CA MET A 1 -9.05 7.82 -9.39
C MET A 1 -8.00 6.89 -8.76
N GLN A 2 -7.76 5.65 -9.24
CA GLN A 2 -6.65 4.79 -8.73
C GLN A 2 -5.33 4.94 -9.52
N TYR A 3 -5.36 5.60 -10.68
CA TYR A 3 -4.24 5.62 -11.63
C TYR A 3 -3.10 6.58 -11.24
N ILE A 4 -3.44 7.70 -10.59
CA ILE A 4 -2.46 8.75 -10.23
C ILE A 4 -1.52 8.29 -9.10
N VAL A 5 -1.95 7.32 -8.28
CA VAL A 5 -1.21 6.91 -7.08
C VAL A 5 0.12 6.22 -7.45
N PHE A 6 0.10 5.24 -8.36
CA PHE A 6 1.33 4.53 -8.76
C PHE A 6 2.34 5.45 -9.44
N GLU A 7 1.88 6.37 -10.29
CA GLU A 7 2.74 7.33 -10.98
C GLU A 7 3.35 8.34 -10.00
N SER A 8 2.60 8.77 -8.98
CA SER A 8 3.12 9.68 -7.95
C SER A 8 4.17 9.04 -7.03
N LEU A 9 4.18 7.71 -6.93
CA LEU A 9 5.11 6.95 -6.09
C LEU A 9 6.36 6.49 -6.86
N ALA A 10 6.35 6.61 -8.19
CA ALA A 10 7.44 6.16 -9.04
C ALA A 10 8.70 7.01 -8.85
N ARG A 11 9.79 6.35 -8.44
CA ARG A 11 11.15 6.89 -8.41
C ARG A 11 12.15 5.78 -8.74
N PRO A 12 13.39 6.08 -9.15
CA PRO A 12 14.39 5.05 -9.43
C PRO A 12 14.53 4.07 -8.26
N ASN A 13 14.50 2.78 -8.57
CA ASN A 13 14.61 1.65 -7.62
C ASN A 13 13.46 1.51 -6.61
N ALA A 14 12.35 2.26 -6.74
CA ALA A 14 11.22 2.10 -5.82
C ALA A 14 10.51 0.75 -6.02
N ASN A 15 10.09 0.16 -4.90
CA ASN A 15 9.30 -1.06 -4.87
C ASN A 15 7.97 -0.87 -4.13
N ILE A 16 6.99 -1.70 -4.50
CA ILE A 16 5.65 -1.74 -3.91
C ILE A 16 5.30 -3.15 -3.47
N LEU A 17 4.68 -3.26 -2.30
CA LEU A 17 4.23 -4.54 -1.76
C LEU A 17 2.78 -4.81 -2.17
N LEU A 18 2.54 -5.92 -2.86
CA LEU A 18 1.21 -6.36 -3.31
C LEU A 18 0.85 -7.72 -2.71
N PRO A 19 -0.36 -7.89 -2.12
CA PRO A 19 -0.76 -9.15 -1.51
C PRO A 19 -1.06 -10.21 -2.58
N ARG A 20 -0.90 -11.49 -2.25
CA ARG A 20 -1.31 -12.61 -3.09
C ARG A 20 -2.48 -13.34 -2.42
N PRO A 21 -3.58 -13.59 -3.13
CA PRO A 21 -3.90 -13.15 -4.48
C PRO A 21 -4.37 -11.69 -4.53
N ASP A 22 -3.86 -10.91 -5.48
CA ASP A 22 -4.31 -9.56 -5.80
C ASP A 22 -5.00 -9.48 -7.17
N SER A 23 -5.63 -8.33 -7.40
CA SER A 23 -6.19 -7.98 -8.69
C SER A 23 -5.06 -7.72 -9.70
N PRO A 24 -5.07 -8.36 -10.89
CA PRO A 24 -4.04 -8.16 -11.93
C PRO A 24 -3.87 -6.70 -12.38
N HIS A 25 -4.87 -5.86 -12.11
CA HIS A 25 -4.82 -4.43 -12.39
C HIS A 25 -3.73 -3.70 -11.61
N TYR A 26 -3.39 -4.14 -10.39
CA TYR A 26 -2.33 -3.52 -9.60
C TYR A 26 -0.96 -3.86 -10.18
N ASP A 27 -0.74 -5.10 -10.61
CA ASP A 27 0.49 -5.53 -11.27
C ASP A 27 0.76 -4.74 -12.55
N ALA A 28 -0.23 -4.67 -13.44
CA ALA A 28 -0.09 -3.95 -14.70
C ALA A 28 0.26 -2.47 -14.48
N ARG A 29 -0.27 -1.85 -13.42
CA ARG A 29 -0.01 -0.43 -13.12
C ARG A 29 1.35 -0.21 -12.47
N ALA A 30 1.74 -1.04 -11.51
CA ALA A 30 3.07 -0.94 -10.92
C ALA A 30 4.18 -1.11 -11.97
N ILE A 31 4.04 -2.10 -12.86
CA ILE A 31 4.99 -2.32 -13.97
C ILE A 31 5.02 -1.10 -14.90
N TYR A 32 3.85 -0.56 -15.28
CA TYR A 32 3.77 0.61 -16.15
C TYR A 32 4.45 1.85 -15.52
N SER A 33 4.34 2.01 -14.21
CA SER A 33 4.98 3.11 -13.46
C SER A 33 6.45 2.85 -13.13
N GLY A 34 7.03 1.72 -13.56
CA GLY A 34 8.44 1.37 -13.31
C GLY A 34 8.74 0.98 -11.86
N LEU A 35 7.71 0.58 -11.10
CA LEU A 35 7.86 0.09 -9.73
C LEU A 35 8.18 -1.40 -9.73
N GLU A 36 9.15 -1.80 -8.90
CA GLU A 36 9.39 -3.21 -8.62
C GLU A 36 8.23 -3.77 -7.78
N ILE A 37 7.64 -4.89 -8.20
CA ILE A 37 6.57 -5.54 -7.45
C ILE A 37 7.18 -6.60 -6.54
N ARG A 38 6.88 -6.51 -5.24
CA ARG A 38 7.16 -7.55 -4.26
C ARG A 38 5.86 -8.14 -3.74
N LYS A 39 5.71 -9.46 -3.83
CA LYS A 39 4.48 -10.15 -3.45
C LYS A 39 4.52 -10.57 -1.99
N LEU A 40 3.44 -10.26 -1.27
CA LEU A 40 3.19 -10.71 0.09
C LEU A 40 2.20 -11.86 0.07
N ASP A 41 2.55 -13.00 0.68
CA ASP A 41 1.59 -14.08 0.86
C ASP A 41 0.68 -13.78 2.05
N LEU A 42 -0.63 -13.99 1.88
CA LEU A 42 -1.60 -13.88 2.97
C LEU A 42 -1.68 -15.21 3.73
N LEU A 43 -1.77 -15.14 5.05
CA LEU A 43 -1.89 -16.32 5.90
C LEU A 43 -3.31 -16.90 5.82
N LEU A 44 -3.49 -17.88 4.95
CA LEU A 44 -4.78 -18.57 4.73
C LEU A 44 -5.37 -19.16 6.00
N ASP A 45 -4.51 -19.72 6.87
CA ASP A 45 -4.91 -20.36 8.14
C ASP A 45 -5.32 -19.35 9.23
N ARG A 46 -5.10 -18.05 8.99
CA ARG A 46 -5.44 -16.95 9.89
C ARG A 46 -6.38 -15.96 9.22
N GLU A 47 -7.39 -16.46 8.53
CA GLU A 47 -8.43 -15.64 7.91
C GLU A 47 -7.89 -14.56 6.95
N TRP A 48 -6.85 -14.88 6.17
CA TRP A 48 -6.21 -13.95 5.24
C TRP A 48 -5.51 -12.77 5.94
N GLU A 49 -4.99 -13.00 7.14
CA GLU A 49 -4.13 -12.05 7.83
C GLU A 49 -2.88 -11.74 7.01
N ILE A 50 -2.43 -10.50 7.16
CA ILE A 50 -1.19 -10.00 6.58
C ILE A 50 -0.03 -10.54 7.44
N ASP A 51 0.93 -11.21 6.81
CA ASP A 51 2.15 -11.64 7.46
C ASP A 51 3.07 -10.44 7.73
N LEU A 52 3.03 -9.90 8.95
CA LEU A 52 3.85 -8.75 9.35
C LEU A 52 5.35 -9.08 9.39
N GLU A 53 5.71 -10.31 9.77
CA GLU A 53 7.10 -10.76 9.79
C GLU A 53 7.61 -10.91 8.35
N GLY A 54 6.76 -11.43 7.47
CA GLY A 54 6.95 -11.40 6.02
C GLY A 54 7.16 -9.98 5.49
N ILE A 55 6.34 -9.00 5.90
CA ILE A 55 6.51 -7.59 5.51
C ILE A 55 7.85 -7.05 5.96
N GLU A 56 8.20 -7.19 7.25
CA GLU A 56 9.45 -6.67 7.79
C GLU A 56 10.68 -7.29 7.11
N SER A 57 10.55 -8.52 6.61
CA SER A 57 11.64 -9.19 5.87
C SER A 57 11.81 -8.73 4.42
N ILE A 58 10.75 -8.22 3.78
CA ILE A 58 10.79 -7.81 2.36
C ILE A 58 10.73 -6.30 2.14
N ALA A 59 10.34 -5.54 3.15
CA ALA A 59 10.33 -4.09 3.11
C ALA A 59 11.76 -3.56 3.29
N ASP A 60 12.12 -2.54 2.51
CA ASP A 60 13.42 -1.87 2.58
C ASP A 60 13.25 -0.35 2.47
N GLU A 61 14.36 0.40 2.44
CA GLU A 61 14.35 1.86 2.30
C GLU A 61 13.75 2.36 0.95
N ASN A 62 13.58 1.46 -0.01
CA ASN A 62 13.02 1.75 -1.32
C ASN A 62 11.54 1.35 -1.42
N THR A 63 10.97 0.71 -0.40
CA THR A 63 9.54 0.41 -0.32
C THR A 63 8.73 1.69 -0.13
N VAL A 64 7.96 2.08 -1.16
CA VAL A 64 7.20 3.34 -1.17
C VAL A 64 5.72 3.17 -0.83
N ALA A 65 5.19 1.95 -0.94
CA ALA A 65 3.78 1.67 -0.64
C ALA A 65 3.53 0.17 -0.40
N MET A 66 2.42 -0.10 0.28
CA MET A 66 1.80 -1.42 0.38
C MET A 66 0.32 -1.30 0.02
N VAL A 67 -0.15 -2.17 -0.88
CA VAL A 67 -1.58 -2.21 -1.24
C VAL A 67 -2.30 -3.16 -0.29
N VAL A 68 -3.17 -2.63 0.56
CA VAL A 68 -4.06 -3.45 1.38
C VAL A 68 -5.42 -3.50 0.72
N GLY A 69 -5.72 -4.61 0.06
CA GLY A 69 -7.03 -4.84 -0.55
C GLY A 69 -8.04 -5.32 0.48
N ALA A 70 -8.95 -4.47 0.93
CA ALA A 70 -10.15 -4.94 1.61
C ALA A 70 -11.04 -5.63 0.57
N ARG A 71 -10.99 -6.96 0.47
CA ARG A 71 -11.95 -7.69 -0.37
C ARG A 71 -13.32 -7.59 0.31
N LEU A 72 -14.13 -6.64 -0.14
CA LEU A 72 -15.53 -6.45 0.27
C LEU A 72 -16.26 -7.81 0.20
N GLY A 73 -16.43 -8.43 1.37
CA GLY A 73 -17.17 -9.69 1.55
C GLY A 73 -16.37 -10.96 1.86
N PHE A 74 -15.02 -10.95 1.85
CA PHE A 74 -14.23 -12.17 2.14
C PHE A 74 -13.15 -12.02 3.21
N MET A 75 -12.75 -10.79 3.55
CA MET A 75 -12.00 -10.55 4.77
C MET A 75 -13.01 -10.12 5.84
N PRO A 76 -13.23 -10.88 6.92
CA PRO A 76 -13.87 -10.28 8.09
C PRO A 76 -13.06 -9.04 8.46
N ALA A 77 -13.77 -7.97 8.84
CA ALA A 77 -13.15 -6.74 9.32
C ALA A 77 -12.43 -7.05 10.63
N ASN A 78 -11.27 -7.69 10.54
CA ASN A 78 -10.53 -8.18 11.69
C ASN A 78 -9.99 -6.97 12.45
N GLY A 79 -10.14 -7.01 13.78
CA GLY A 79 -9.69 -5.95 14.67
C GLY A 79 -8.24 -5.51 14.40
N TYR A 80 -7.39 -6.43 13.90
CA TYR A 80 -6.01 -6.15 13.50
C TYR A 80 -5.85 -5.25 12.28
N ALA A 81 -6.68 -5.36 11.24
CA ALA A 81 -6.62 -4.43 10.10
C ALA A 81 -7.01 -3.01 10.53
N ILE A 82 -7.92 -2.91 11.50
CA ILE A 82 -8.31 -1.64 12.13
C ILE A 82 -7.15 -1.09 12.97
N GLU A 83 -6.51 -1.89 13.81
CA GLU A 83 -5.37 -1.46 14.63
C GLU A 83 -4.14 -1.12 13.78
N PHE A 84 -3.84 -1.89 12.74
CA PHE A 84 -2.79 -1.56 11.78
C PHE A 84 -3.10 -0.26 11.04
N SER A 85 -4.34 -0.09 10.55
CA SER A 85 -4.76 1.17 9.91
C SER A 85 -4.67 2.36 10.87
N LYS A 86 -5.00 2.19 12.15
CA LYS A 86 -4.84 3.21 13.19
C LYS A 86 -3.36 3.53 13.44
N LYS A 87 -2.49 2.51 13.48
CA LYS A 87 -1.04 2.68 13.65
C LYS A 87 -0.42 3.42 12.47
N ILE A 88 -0.73 3.00 11.24
CA ILE A 88 -0.27 3.67 10.02
C ILE A 88 -0.82 5.10 9.95
N ARG A 89 -2.09 5.32 10.30
CA ARG A 89 -2.66 6.67 10.38
C ARG A 89 -1.93 7.53 11.41
N GLY A 90 -1.64 7.00 12.59
CA GLY A 90 -0.90 7.71 13.64
C GLY A 90 0.50 8.12 13.18
N GLU A 91 1.22 7.23 12.49
CA GLU A 91 2.55 7.50 11.94
C GLU A 91 2.50 8.51 10.77
N ALA A 92 1.49 8.39 9.91
CA ALA A 92 1.25 9.31 8.81
C ALA A 92 0.88 10.73 9.30
N GLU A 93 0.14 10.84 10.40
CA GLU A 93 -0.24 12.12 11.02
C GLU A 93 0.91 12.75 11.81
N SER A 94 1.81 11.96 12.38
CA SER A 94 3.00 12.45 13.08
C SER A 94 4.13 12.85 12.14
N ASN A 95 4.17 12.30 10.91
CA ASN A 95 5.19 12.62 9.91
C ASN A 95 4.89 13.93 9.13
N PRO A 96 5.71 14.99 9.29
CA PRO A 96 5.48 16.28 8.62
C PRO A 96 5.59 16.23 7.10
N GLU A 97 6.44 15.37 6.55
CA GLU A 97 6.59 15.22 5.10
C GLU A 97 5.35 14.58 4.50
N PHE A 98 4.83 13.52 5.13
CA PHE A 98 3.62 12.85 4.67
C PHE A 98 2.42 13.82 4.63
N ARG A 99 2.26 14.66 5.67
CA ARG A 99 1.22 15.69 5.71
C ARG A 99 1.35 16.73 4.60
N ARG A 100 2.58 17.12 4.27
CA ARG A 100 2.86 18.08 3.19
C ARG A 100 2.52 17.47 1.83
N THR A 101 3.03 16.27 1.54
CA THR A 101 2.75 15.57 0.28
C THR A 101 1.26 15.29 0.11
N GLY A 102 0.57 14.87 1.18
CA GLY A 102 -0.89 14.67 1.16
C GLY A 102 -1.67 15.94 0.83
N LYS A 103 -1.20 17.10 1.30
CA LYS A 103 -1.80 18.40 0.98
C LYS A 103 -1.54 18.81 -0.47
N GLU A 104 -0.33 18.64 -0.97
CA GLU A 104 0.05 18.96 -2.36
C GLU A 104 -0.72 18.10 -3.38
N ILE A 105 -0.93 16.81 -3.07
CA ILE A 105 -1.73 15.91 -3.91
C ILE A 105 -3.20 16.35 -3.91
N LYS A 106 -3.74 16.75 -2.75
CA LYS A 106 -5.13 17.20 -2.64
C LYS A 106 -5.37 18.49 -3.42
N GLU A 107 -4.48 19.47 -3.30
CA GLU A 107 -4.57 20.73 -4.05
C GLU A 107 -4.49 20.47 -5.56
N LYS A 108 -3.54 19.65 -6.02
CA LYS A 108 -3.47 19.25 -7.44
C LYS A 108 -4.70 18.51 -7.93
N ALA A 109 -5.37 17.72 -7.07
CA ALA A 109 -6.57 16.99 -7.44
C ALA A 109 -7.83 17.89 -7.51
N GLU A 110 -7.83 19.05 -6.84
CA GLU A 110 -8.89 20.06 -6.91
C GLU A 110 -8.72 20.99 -8.13
N GLU A 111 -7.56 20.98 -8.78
CA GLU A 111 -7.28 21.69 -10.03
C GLU A 111 -7.73 20.93 -11.30
N PHE A 112 -8.28 19.72 -11.16
CA PHE A 112 -8.86 18.89 -12.25
C PHE A 112 -10.38 18.71 -12.09
#